data_AF-A0A5C5WDX9-F1
#
_entry.id   AF-A0A5C5WDX9-F1
#
_cell.length_a   1.000
_cell.length_b   1.000
_cell.length_c   1.000
_cell.angle_alpha   90.00
_cell.angle_beta   90.00
_cell.angle_gamma   90.00
#
_symmetry.space_group_name_H-M   'P 1'
#
loop_
_entity.id
_entity.type
_entity.pdbx_description
1 polymer ?
#
loop_
_entity_poly.entity_id
_entity_poly.type
_entity_poly.pdbx_seq_one_letter_code
_entity_poly.pdbx_strand_id
1 'polypeptide(L)'
;MKYLKLILASGLFVFGGLLVCAFAMTNLAPSPVTAAKAHSIEHGWAADELTLTGFETSAKISGSNGTVLLKGEKPDRQNRICVELRKPLFATGWQVVGYDESHEPTDRSED
;
A
#
# COMPACT_ATOMS: atom_id res chain seq x y z
N MET A 1 8.10 0.74 51.36
CA MET A 1 7.90 1.75 50.29
C MET A 1 8.68 1.49 48.99
N LYS A 2 9.86 0.80 48.98
CA LYS A 2 10.63 0.50 47.75
C LYS A 2 9.88 -0.37 46.73
N TYR A 3 9.14 -1.38 47.18
CA TYR A 3 8.42 -2.31 46.29
C TYR A 3 7.23 -1.68 45.55
N LEU A 4 6.61 -0.64 46.13
CA LEU A 4 5.46 0.03 45.53
C LEU A 4 5.86 0.81 44.27
N LYS A 5 7.05 1.43 44.26
CA LYS A 5 7.61 2.10 43.08
C LYS A 5 7.99 1.12 41.98
N LEU A 6 8.44 -0.08 42.36
CA LEU A 6 8.80 -1.14 41.41
C LEU A 6 7.56 -1.66 40.67
N ILE A 7 6.47 -1.91 41.41
CA ILE A 7 5.19 -2.39 40.87
C ILE A 7 4.58 -1.34 39.91
N LEU A 8 4.61 -0.06 40.28
CA LEU A 8 4.13 1.03 39.42
C LEU A 8 4.94 1.13 38.12
N ALA A 9 6.26 1.01 38.19
CA ALA A 9 7.13 1.07 37.02
C ALA A 9 6.92 -0.11 36.08
N SER A 10 6.77 -1.33 36.63
CA SER A 10 6.44 -2.51 35.82
C SER A 10 5.06 -2.43 35.17
N GLY A 11 4.06 -1.87 35.86
CA GLY A 11 2.73 -1.63 35.28
C GLY A 11 2.78 -0.63 34.11
N LEU A 12 3.52 0.47 34.27
CA LEU A 12 3.68 1.48 33.23
C LEU A 12 4.41 0.94 31.99
N PHE A 13 5.40 0.06 32.19
CA PHE A 13 6.16 -0.55 31.10
C PHE A 13 5.32 -1.54 30.28
N VAL A 14 4.49 -2.36 30.94
CA VAL A 14 3.60 -3.31 30.27
C VAL A 14 2.49 -2.57 29.50
N PHE A 15 1.88 -1.54 30.09
CA PHE A 15 0.89 -0.71 29.40
C PHE A 15 1.50 0.10 28.24
N GLY A 16 2.71 0.64 28.43
CA GLY A 16 3.44 1.35 27.38
C GLY A 16 3.81 0.43 26.21
N GLY A 17 4.28 -0.79 26.49
CA GLY A 17 4.60 -1.79 25.45
C GLY A 17 3.37 -2.22 24.64
N LEU A 18 2.22 -2.40 25.30
CA LEU A 18 0.95 -2.71 24.65
C LEU A 18 0.47 -1.56 23.75
N LEU A 19 0.62 -0.30 24.18
CA LEU A 19 0.30 0.88 23.38
C LEU A 19 1.20 1.00 22.15
N VAL A 20 2.50 0.74 22.28
CA VAL A 20 3.44 0.75 21.14
C VAL A 20 3.11 -0.38 20.15
N CYS A 21 2.75 -1.58 20.63
CA CYS A 21 2.33 -2.68 19.75
C CYS A 21 1.02 -2.37 19.01
N ALA A 22 0.03 -1.77 19.69
CA ALA A 22 -1.22 -1.35 19.06
C ALA A 22 -1.01 -0.23 18.01
N PHE A 23 -0.07 0.68 18.27
CA PHE A 23 0.27 1.75 17.33
C PHE A 23 1.04 1.22 16.12
N ALA A 24 1.93 0.23 16.32
CA ALA A 24 2.63 -0.44 15.22
C ALA A 24 1.65 -1.23 14.34
N MET A 25 0.70 -1.96 14.92
CA MET A 25 -0.27 -2.76 14.14
C MET A 25 -1.26 -1.88 13.35
N THR A 26 -1.59 -0.67 13.81
CA THR A 26 -2.50 0.24 13.09
C THR A 26 -1.81 0.99 11.94
N ASN A 27 -0.50 1.21 11.99
CA ASN A 27 0.27 1.86 10.91
C ASN A 27 0.84 0.88 9.87
N LEU A 28 0.73 -0.44 10.09
CA LEU A 28 1.27 -1.45 9.18
C LEU A 28 0.32 -1.85 8.04
N ALA A 29 -0.89 -1.28 7.95
CA ALA A 29 -1.75 -1.54 6.80
C ALA A 29 -1.08 -0.91 5.56
N PRO A 30 -0.60 -1.71 4.59
CA PRO A 30 0.09 -1.17 3.43
C PRO A 30 -0.86 -0.21 2.70
N SER A 31 -0.35 0.95 2.32
CA SER A 31 -1.14 1.89 1.53
C SER A 31 -1.58 1.19 0.22
N PRO A 32 -2.71 1.59 -0.38
CA PRO A 32 -3.17 0.98 -1.63
C PRO A 32 -2.10 1.09 -2.73
N VAL A 33 -1.38 2.21 -2.78
CA VAL A 33 -0.24 2.40 -3.70
C VAL A 33 0.89 1.40 -3.40
N THR A 34 1.20 1.17 -2.13
CA THR A 34 2.21 0.19 -1.73
C THR A 34 1.79 -1.23 -2.14
N ALA A 35 0.53 -1.59 -1.95
CA ALA A 35 -0.01 -2.89 -2.36
C ALA A 35 0.06 -3.07 -3.89
N ALA A 36 -0.31 -2.03 -4.66
CA ALA A 36 -0.21 -2.04 -6.12
C ALA A 36 1.24 -2.15 -6.62
N LYS A 37 2.16 -1.40 -6.01
CA LYS A 37 3.59 -1.48 -6.36
C LYS A 37 4.17 -2.85 -6.02
N ALA A 38 3.89 -3.39 -4.84
CA ALA A 38 4.35 -4.72 -4.45
C ALA A 38 3.89 -5.80 -5.45
N HIS A 39 2.61 -5.76 -5.83
CA HIS A 39 2.07 -6.68 -6.83
C HIS A 39 2.68 -6.51 -8.22
N SER A 40 2.96 -5.27 -8.63
CA SER A 40 3.64 -4.99 -9.91
C SER A 40 5.08 -5.50 -9.91
N ILE A 41 5.78 -5.42 -8.78
CA ILE A 41 7.14 -5.98 -8.62
C ILE A 41 7.11 -7.51 -8.72
N GLU A 42 6.09 -8.17 -8.15
CA GLU A 42 5.87 -9.61 -8.33
C GLU A 42 5.65 -10.00 -9.80
N HIS A 43 5.17 -9.06 -10.64
CA HIS A 43 4.99 -9.23 -12.08
C HIS A 43 6.25 -8.87 -12.90
N GLY A 44 7.39 -8.63 -12.25
CA GLY A 44 8.68 -8.43 -12.92
C GLY A 44 9.00 -6.96 -13.26
N TRP A 45 8.29 -6.02 -12.66
CA TRP A 45 8.65 -4.60 -12.72
C TRP A 45 9.67 -4.24 -11.65
N ALA A 46 10.66 -3.41 -12.00
CA ALA A 46 11.59 -2.90 -11.00
C ALA A 46 10.91 -1.79 -10.19
N ALA A 47 11.18 -1.72 -8.89
CA ALA A 47 10.50 -0.78 -7.99
C ALA A 47 10.78 0.69 -8.33
N ASP A 48 11.98 0.94 -8.88
CA ASP A 48 12.50 2.20 -9.38
C ASP A 48 11.92 2.60 -10.75
N GLU A 49 11.44 1.64 -11.53
CA GLU A 49 10.77 1.88 -12.82
C GLU A 49 9.28 2.24 -12.66
N LEU A 50 8.70 2.03 -11.47
CA LEU A 50 7.27 2.23 -11.19
C LEU A 50 6.98 3.60 -10.60
N THR A 51 6.48 4.50 -11.45
CA THR A 51 6.01 5.84 -11.04
C THR A 51 4.51 5.85 -10.83
N LEU A 52 4.03 6.47 -9.74
CA LEU A 52 2.60 6.66 -9.51
C LEU A 52 2.10 7.80 -10.42
N THR A 53 1.10 7.52 -11.26
CA THR A 53 0.48 8.53 -12.14
C THR A 53 -0.90 8.96 -11.66
N GLY A 54 -1.62 8.10 -10.96
CA GLY A 54 -2.96 8.41 -10.46
C GLY A 54 -3.37 7.48 -9.33
N PHE A 55 -4.22 8.00 -8.45
CA PHE A 55 -4.79 7.22 -7.37
C PHE A 55 -6.19 7.71 -7.06
N GLU A 56 -7.15 6.79 -7.18
CA GLU A 56 -8.55 7.05 -6.87
C GLU A 56 -9.02 6.05 -5.81
N THR A 57 -9.84 6.52 -4.87
CA THR A 57 -10.51 5.64 -3.91
C THR A 57 -11.97 6.00 -3.77
N SER A 58 -12.80 4.96 -3.70
CA SER A 58 -14.22 5.06 -3.44
C SER A 58 -14.55 4.24 -2.19
N ALA A 59 -14.98 4.90 -1.12
CA ALA A 59 -15.48 4.22 0.07
C ALA A 59 -16.95 3.85 -0.13
N LYS A 60 -17.29 2.57 0.06
CA LYS A 60 -18.67 2.05 0.00
C LYS A 60 -19.04 1.40 1.34
N ILE A 61 -20.33 1.19 1.54
CA ILE A 61 -20.89 0.53 2.74
C ILE A 61 -20.32 -0.88 2.92
N SER A 62 -19.91 -1.56 1.85
CA SER A 62 -19.35 -2.92 1.87
C SER A 62 -17.81 -2.98 1.90
N GLY A 63 -17.13 -1.84 2.01
CA GLY A 63 -15.66 -1.72 1.98
C GLY A 63 -15.18 -0.60 1.06
N SER A 64 -13.87 -0.45 0.93
CA SER A 64 -13.27 0.55 0.04
C SER A 64 -12.79 -0.10 -1.25
N ASN A 65 -13.01 0.58 -2.37
CA ASN A 65 -12.37 0.26 -3.64
C ASN A 65 -11.32 1.33 -3.92
N GLY A 66 -10.25 0.94 -4.59
CA GLY A 66 -9.19 1.85 -5.01
C GLY A 66 -8.69 1.46 -6.39
N THR A 67 -8.32 2.44 -7.19
CA THR A 67 -7.66 2.24 -8.47
C THR A 67 -6.35 3.00 -8.42
N VAL A 68 -5.25 2.29 -8.61
CA VAL A 68 -3.91 2.85 -8.65
C VAL A 68 -3.40 2.75 -10.08
N LEU A 69 -3.09 3.89 -10.66
CA LEU A 69 -2.44 3.98 -11.96
C LEU A 69 -0.93 4.15 -11.73
N LEU A 70 -0.17 3.18 -12.21
CA LEU A 70 1.29 3.20 -12.23
C LEU A 70 1.74 3.33 -13.69
N LYS A 71 2.90 3.95 -13.88
CA LYS A 71 3.62 3.99 -15.14
C LYS A 71 4.95 3.28 -14.92
N GLY A 72 5.16 2.23 -15.69
CA GLY A 72 6.43 1.54 -15.81
C GLY A 72 7.22 2.15 -16.97
N GLU A 73 8.42 2.67 -16.70
CA GLU A 73 9.31 3.18 -17.73
C GLU A 73 10.50 2.23 -17.91
N LYS A 74 10.53 1.54 -19.05
CA LYS A 74 11.68 0.78 -19.53
C LYS A 74 12.33 1.53 -20.68
N PRO A 75 13.65 1.34 -20.93
CA PRO A 75 14.40 2.12 -21.91
C PRO A 75 13.78 2.20 -23.32
N ASP A 76 12.95 1.22 -23.71
CA ASP A 76 12.27 1.20 -25.02
C ASP A 76 10.74 1.13 -24.95
N ARG A 77 10.14 1.15 -23.76
CA ARG A 77 8.69 0.94 -23.58
C ARG A 77 8.15 1.68 -22.36
N GLN A 78 7.08 2.46 -22.57
CA GLN A 78 6.24 2.97 -21.48
C GLN A 78 4.98 2.12 -21.39
N ASN A 79 4.76 1.49 -20.23
CA ASN A 79 3.54 0.73 -19.99
C ASN A 79 2.73 1.44 -18.90
N ARG A 80 1.44 1.60 -19.16
CA ARG A 80 0.47 2.00 -18.14
C ARG A 80 -0.01 0.74 -17.44
N ILE A 81 0.13 0.72 -16.13
CA ILE A 81 -0.28 -0.38 -15.28
C ILE A 81 -1.44 0.13 -14.43
N CYS A 82 -2.61 -0.45 -14.61
CA CYS A 82 -3.79 -0.17 -13.81
C CYS A 82 -3.98 -1.30 -12.80
N VAL A 83 -3.93 -0.97 -11.51
CA VAL A 83 -4.15 -1.93 -10.44
C VAL A 83 -5.42 -1.57 -9.70
N GLU A 84 -6.41 -2.46 -9.77
CA GLU A 84 -7.65 -2.36 -9.02
C GLU A 84 -7.49 -3.05 -7.67
N LEU A 85 -7.87 -2.34 -6.62
CA LEU A 85 -7.73 -2.76 -5.24
C LEU A 85 -9.09 -2.71 -4.54
N ARG A 86 -9.27 -3.65 -3.61
CA ARG A 86 -10.43 -3.70 -2.73
C ARG A 86 -9.97 -3.93 -1.30
N LYS A 87 -10.53 -3.16 -0.37
CA LYS A 87 -10.37 -3.33 1.06
C LYS A 87 -11.71 -3.73 1.67
N PRO A 88 -11.94 -5.03 1.94
CA PRO A 88 -13.10 -5.49 2.69
C PRO A 88 -13.14 -4.86 4.09
N LEU A 89 -14.35 -4.67 4.65
CA LEU A 89 -14.55 -4.12 6.01
C LEU A 89 -13.77 -4.86 7.10
N PHE A 90 -13.68 -6.19 6.99
CA PHE A 90 -13.06 -7.05 7.99
C PHE A 90 -11.62 -7.44 7.62
N ALA A 91 -11.08 -6.94 6.51
CA ALA A 91 -9.72 -7.23 6.08
C ALA A 91 -8.75 -6.17 6.61
N THR A 92 -7.57 -6.63 6.99
CA THR A 92 -6.50 -5.78 7.55
C THR A 92 -5.73 -4.99 6.48
N GLY A 93 -5.91 -5.29 5.19
CA GLY A 93 -5.16 -4.66 4.10
C GLY A 93 -5.93 -4.57 2.79
N TRP A 94 -5.34 -3.88 1.82
CA TRP A 94 -5.83 -3.82 0.45
C TRP A 94 -5.51 -5.11 -0.29
N GLN A 95 -6.48 -5.62 -1.03
CA GLN A 95 -6.35 -6.80 -1.89
C GLN A 95 -6.41 -6.36 -3.34
N VAL A 96 -5.48 -6.84 -4.17
CA VAL A 96 -5.54 -6.64 -5.62
C VAL A 96 -6.66 -7.51 -6.18
N VAL A 97 -7.59 -6.89 -6.90
CA VAL A 97 -8.73 -7.58 -7.55
C VAL A 97 -8.62 -7.56 -9.07
N GLY A 98 -7.82 -6.65 -9.61
CA GLY A 98 -7.57 -6.54 -11.04
C GLY A 98 -6.18 -5.96 -11.30
N TYR A 99 -5.54 -6.46 -12.34
CA TYR A 99 -4.26 -5.98 -12.84
C TYR A 99 -4.35 -5.95 -14.36
N ASP A 100 -4.27 -4.76 -14.93
CA ASP A 100 -4.25 -4.53 -16.36
C ASP A 100 -2.96 -3.82 -16.74
N GLU A 101 -2.24 -4.38 -17.72
CA GLU A 101 -1.04 -3.80 -18.26
C GLU A 101 -1.29 -3.44 -19.73
N SER A 102 -1.37 -2.14 -19.98
CA SER A 102 -1.59 -1.59 -21.31
C SER A 102 -0.28 -0.98 -21.82
N HIS A 103 0.18 -1.47 -22.97
CA HIS A 103 1.32 -0.86 -23.66
C HIS A 103 0.87 0.47 -24.26
N GLU A 104 1.47 1.57 -23.82
CA GLU A 104 1.24 2.85 -24.46
C GLU A 104 2.27 2.96 -25.60
N PRO A 105 1.83 3.02 -26.87
CA PRO A 105 2.77 3.38 -27.92
C PRO A 105 3.32 4.74 -27.54
N THR A 106 4.65 4.82 -27.35
CA THR A 106 5.34 6.08 -27.22
C THR A 106 5.23 6.74 -28.59
N ASP A 107 4.13 7.43 -28.83
CA ASP A 107 3.95 8.31 -29.97
C ASP A 107 4.90 9.49 -29.74
N ARG A 108 6.17 9.26 -30.09
CA ARG A 108 7.00 10.34 -30.60
C ARG A 108 6.33 10.75 -31.90
N SER A 109 5.38 11.67 -31.76
CA SER A 109 5.06 12.58 -32.84
C SER A 109 6.33 13.43 -33.04
N GLU A 110 7.26 12.91 -33.83
CA GLU A 110 8.32 13.69 -34.47
C GLU A 110 7.64 14.65 -35.47
N ASP A 111 7.97 15.93 -35.27
CA ASP A 111 7.84 17.10 -36.16
C ASP A 111 6.44 17.66 -36.54
#